data_AF-A0AAX1T1T1-F1
#
_entry.id   AF-A0AAX1T1T1-F1
#
_cell.length_a   1.000
_cell.length_b   1.000
_cell.length_c   1.000
_cell.angle_alpha   90.00
_cell.angle_beta   90.00
_cell.angle_gamma   90.00
#
_symmetry.space_group_name_H-M   'P 1'
#
loop_
_entity.id
_entity.type
_entity.pdbx_description
1 polymer ?
#
loop_
_entity_poly.entity_id
_entity_poly.type
_entity_poly.pdbx_seq_one_letter_code
_entity_poly.pdbx_strand_id
1 'polypeptide(L)'
;MPTPSMEDYIEQIYLLIDEKGYARVSDIAEALSVHPSSVTKMVQKLDKDEYLIYEKYRGLVLTTKGKKIGERLVYRHDLLEQFMRIIGVDESKIYNDVEGIEHHLSWEAIDRIGDLVEYFEQDAVRVETLRGVQRANEEKSN
;
A
#
# COMPACT_ATOMS: atom_id res chain seq x y z
N MET A 1 -2.74 -15.34 -8.94
CA MET A 1 -2.48 -14.03 -8.31
C MET A 1 -3.11 -14.03 -6.92
N PRO A 2 -2.51 -13.35 -5.94
CA PRO A 2 -3.14 -13.17 -4.63
C PRO A 2 -4.48 -12.43 -4.79
N THR A 3 -5.42 -12.70 -3.89
CA THR A 3 -6.63 -11.86 -3.74
C THR A 3 -6.27 -10.56 -3.02
N PRO A 4 -7.09 -9.49 -3.07
CA PRO A 4 -6.86 -8.26 -2.30
C PRO A 4 -6.51 -8.54 -0.83
N SER A 5 -7.36 -9.30 -0.12
CA SER A 5 -7.06 -9.71 1.26
C SER A 5 -5.77 -10.52 1.45
N MET A 6 -5.23 -11.17 0.42
CA MET A 6 -3.90 -11.81 0.53
C MET A 6 -2.78 -10.77 0.35
N GLU A 7 -3.00 -9.76 -0.48
CA GLU A 7 -2.10 -8.62 -0.65
C GLU A 7 -1.93 -7.86 0.66
N ASP A 8 -3.02 -7.45 1.33
CA ASP A 8 -2.97 -6.71 2.62
C ASP A 8 -2.12 -7.45 3.65
N TYR A 9 -2.25 -8.78 3.71
CA TYR A 9 -1.46 -9.60 4.62
C TYR A 9 0.01 -9.68 4.23
N ILE A 10 0.32 -9.82 2.93
CA ILE A 10 1.70 -9.87 2.45
C ILE A 10 2.39 -8.53 2.70
N GLU A 11 1.71 -7.42 2.41
CA GLU A 11 2.16 -6.06 2.68
C GLU A 11 2.40 -5.84 4.17
N GLN A 12 1.42 -6.14 5.02
CA GLN A 12 1.56 -5.93 6.46
C GLN A 12 2.68 -6.79 7.06
N ILE A 13 2.83 -8.03 6.60
CA ILE A 13 3.95 -8.90 7.01
C ILE A 13 5.28 -8.30 6.54
N TYR A 14 5.34 -7.78 5.32
CA TYR A 14 6.53 -7.13 4.77
C TYR A 14 6.94 -5.92 5.62
N LEU A 15 6.01 -5.01 5.90
CA LEU A 15 6.24 -3.82 6.72
C LEU A 15 6.72 -4.17 8.13
N LEU A 16 6.08 -5.16 8.79
CA LEU A 16 6.49 -5.61 10.12
C LEU A 16 7.89 -6.23 10.13
N ILE A 17 8.25 -7.00 9.09
CA ILE A 17 9.60 -7.57 8.96
C ILE A 17 10.62 -6.48 8.70
N ASP A 18 10.31 -5.48 7.88
CA ASP A 18 11.22 -4.37 7.58
C ASP A 18 11.47 -3.50 8.82
N GLU A 19 10.40 -3.20 9.59
CA GLU A 19 10.47 -2.38 10.81
C GLU A 19 11.14 -3.10 12.00
N LYS A 20 10.75 -4.37 12.26
CA LYS A 20 11.08 -5.08 13.52
C LYS A 20 11.97 -6.29 13.32
N GLY A 21 12.18 -6.74 12.08
CA GLY A 21 12.89 -7.97 11.73
C GLY A 21 12.06 -9.25 11.86
N TYR A 22 10.79 -9.17 12.27
CA TYR A 22 9.89 -10.31 12.42
C TYR A 22 8.41 -9.89 12.31
N ALA A 23 7.54 -10.83 11.92
CA ALA A 23 6.08 -10.65 11.97
C ALA A 23 5.43 -11.69 12.89
N ARG A 24 4.63 -11.24 13.86
CA ARG A 24 3.82 -12.10 14.74
C ARG A 24 2.35 -12.01 14.38
N VAL A 25 1.62 -13.09 14.64
CA VAL A 25 0.17 -13.17 14.43
C VAL A 25 -0.57 -12.06 15.18
N SER A 26 -0.14 -11.69 16.40
CA SER A 26 -0.73 -10.59 17.17
C SER A 26 -0.57 -9.24 16.49
N ASP A 27 0.62 -8.98 15.94
CA ASP A 27 0.97 -7.70 15.35
C ASP A 27 0.22 -7.51 14.02
N ILE A 28 0.08 -8.60 13.24
CA ILE A 28 -0.72 -8.62 12.01
C ILE A 28 -2.21 -8.43 12.32
N ALA A 29 -2.72 -9.09 13.37
CA ALA A 29 -4.12 -9.00 13.78
C ALA A 29 -4.50 -7.57 14.21
N GLU A 30 -3.62 -6.92 14.97
CA GLU A 30 -3.78 -5.53 15.39
C GLU A 30 -3.75 -4.56 14.21
N ALA A 31 -2.74 -4.66 13.34
CA ALA A 31 -2.58 -3.75 12.20
C ALA A 31 -3.75 -3.85 11.22
N LEU A 32 -4.19 -5.06 10.88
CA LEU A 32 -5.31 -5.28 9.95
C LEU A 32 -6.69 -5.21 10.64
N SER A 33 -6.76 -4.94 11.94
CA SER A 33 -8.01 -4.91 12.71
C SER A 33 -8.86 -6.19 12.55
N VAL A 34 -8.23 -7.35 12.60
CA VAL A 34 -8.86 -8.68 12.44
C VAL A 34 -8.59 -9.60 13.63
N HIS A 35 -9.39 -10.65 13.78
CA HIS A 35 -9.13 -11.65 14.83
C HIS A 35 -7.86 -12.49 14.53
N PRO A 36 -7.06 -12.85 15.55
CA PRO A 36 -5.88 -13.73 15.39
C PRO A 36 -6.17 -15.08 14.72
N SER A 37 -7.40 -15.59 14.88
CA SER A 37 -7.85 -16.81 14.21
C SER A 37 -7.98 -16.63 12.70
N SER A 38 -8.39 -15.46 12.22
CA SER A 38 -8.41 -15.10 10.81
C SER A 38 -6.99 -15.02 10.24
N VAL A 39 -6.08 -14.41 11.01
CA VAL A 39 -4.66 -14.33 10.62
C VAL A 39 -4.05 -15.71 10.46
N THR A 40 -4.28 -16.61 11.41
CA THR A 40 -3.76 -17.97 11.36
C THR A 40 -4.25 -18.72 10.10
N LYS A 41 -5.52 -18.57 9.75
CA LYS A 41 -6.08 -19.16 8.52
C LYS A 41 -5.46 -18.57 7.25
N MET A 42 -5.26 -17.25 7.22
CA MET A 42 -4.65 -16.58 6.07
C MET A 42 -3.18 -16.97 5.91
N VAL A 43 -2.42 -17.02 7.01
CA VAL A 43 -1.03 -17.47 7.03
C VAL A 43 -0.90 -18.88 6.46
N GLN A 44 -1.77 -19.82 6.85
CA GLN A 44 -1.76 -21.18 6.29
C GLN A 44 -2.00 -21.20 4.77
N LYS A 45 -2.87 -20.31 4.27
CA LYS A 45 -3.14 -20.17 2.84
C LYS A 45 -1.92 -19.58 2.11
N LEU A 46 -1.31 -18.54 2.67
CA LEU A 46 -0.12 -17.91 2.11
C LEU A 46 1.10 -18.84 2.10
N ASP A 47 1.24 -19.69 3.11
CA ASP A 47 2.25 -20.74 3.19
C ASP A 47 2.06 -21.78 2.08
N LYS A 48 0.82 -22.29 1.93
CA LYS A 48 0.45 -23.23 0.86
C LYS A 48 0.70 -22.66 -0.54
N ASP A 49 0.50 -21.36 -0.72
CA ASP A 49 0.73 -20.67 -1.99
C ASP A 49 2.17 -20.13 -2.13
N GLU A 50 3.07 -20.52 -1.22
CA GLU A 50 4.52 -20.24 -1.22
C GLU A 50 4.88 -18.74 -1.13
N TYR A 51 4.02 -17.91 -0.53
CA TYR A 51 4.34 -16.49 -0.27
C TYR A 51 5.11 -16.30 1.04
N LEU A 52 4.89 -17.17 2.02
CA LEU A 52 5.63 -17.15 3.27
C LEU A 52 5.95 -18.58 3.70
N ILE A 53 6.83 -18.71 4.68
CA ILE A 53 7.10 -19.96 5.38
C ILE A 53 7.15 -19.70 6.88
N TYR A 54 6.87 -20.74 7.65
CA TYR A 54 7.12 -20.72 9.09
C TYR A 54 8.50 -21.29 9.38
N GLU A 55 9.43 -20.46 9.87
CA GLU A 55 10.75 -20.90 10.34
C GLU A 55 10.76 -21.02 11.87
N LYS A 56 11.17 -22.19 12.37
CA LYS A 56 11.35 -22.41 13.82
C LYS A 56 12.29 -21.34 14.39
N TYR A 57 11.88 -20.69 15.48
CA TYR A 57 12.54 -19.55 16.15
C TYR A 57 12.50 -18.19 15.44
N ARG A 58 12.19 -18.14 14.14
CA ARG A 58 12.08 -16.87 13.37
C ARG A 58 10.64 -16.45 13.11
N GLY A 59 9.68 -17.37 13.27
CA GLY A 59 8.27 -17.08 13.05
C GLY A 59 7.93 -17.05 11.56
N LEU A 60 7.12 -16.08 11.16
CA LEU A 60 6.69 -15.90 9.78
C LEU A 60 7.78 -15.19 8.98
N VAL A 61 8.20 -15.79 7.87
CA VAL A 61 9.21 -15.24 6.97
C VAL A 61 8.65 -15.24 5.56
N LEU A 62 8.76 -14.12 4.84
CA LEU A 62 8.40 -14.06 3.43
C LEU A 62 9.40 -14.85 2.59
N THR A 63 8.89 -15.64 1.64
CA THR A 63 9.75 -16.24 0.60
C THR A 63 10.25 -15.15 -0.35
N THR A 64 11.16 -15.48 -1.27
CA THR A 64 11.54 -14.56 -2.35
C THR A 64 10.33 -14.07 -3.16
N LYS A 65 9.34 -14.95 -3.36
CA LYS A 65 8.08 -14.63 -4.05
C LYS A 65 7.23 -13.65 -3.23
N GLY A 66 7.04 -13.93 -1.94
CA GLY A 66 6.29 -13.04 -1.04
C GLY A 66 6.95 -11.69 -0.88
N LYS A 67 8.28 -11.66 -0.72
CA LYS A 67 9.04 -10.41 -0.57
C LYS A 67 8.89 -9.52 -1.80
N LYS A 68 9.04 -10.08 -3.01
CA LYS A 68 8.87 -9.32 -4.26
C LYS A 68 7.47 -8.71 -4.40
N ILE A 69 6.45 -9.41 -3.89
CA ILE A 69 5.08 -8.88 -3.90
C ILE A 69 4.92 -7.82 -2.81
N GLY A 70 5.37 -8.06 -1.59
CA GLY A 70 5.34 -7.08 -0.50
C GLY A 70 6.00 -5.76 -0.88
N GLU A 71 7.22 -5.81 -1.44
CA GLU A 71 7.92 -4.62 -1.97
C GLU A 71 7.08 -3.85 -2.99
N ARG A 72 6.35 -4.56 -3.86
CA ARG A 72 5.53 -3.96 -4.90
C ARG A 72 4.23 -3.35 -4.36
N LEU A 73 3.65 -3.95 -3.32
CA LEU A 73 2.44 -3.46 -2.66
C LEU A 73 2.74 -2.17 -1.89
N VAL A 74 3.80 -2.17 -1.09
CA VAL A 74 4.26 -0.95 -0.38
C VAL A 74 4.57 0.17 -1.37
N TYR A 75 5.28 -0.13 -2.47
CA TYR A 75 5.51 0.86 -3.53
C TYR A 75 4.21 1.43 -4.12
N ARG A 76 3.19 0.58 -4.33
CA ARG A 76 1.88 1.02 -4.84
C ARG A 76 1.20 1.94 -3.83
N HIS A 77 1.19 1.58 -2.55
CA HIS A 77 0.61 2.37 -1.47
C HIS A 77 1.27 3.75 -1.39
N ASP A 78 2.60 3.79 -1.27
CA ASP A 78 3.39 5.03 -1.18
C ASP A 78 3.18 5.94 -2.39
N LEU A 79 3.19 5.36 -3.60
CA LEU A 79 2.98 6.11 -4.84
C LEU A 79 1.58 6.73 -4.90
N LEU A 80 0.56 6.00 -4.46
CA LEU A 80 -0.81 6.50 -4.44
C LEU A 80 -0.98 7.59 -3.37
N GLU A 81 -0.40 7.43 -2.18
CA GLU A 81 -0.40 8.50 -1.16
C GLU A 81 0.27 9.77 -1.69
N GLN A 82 1.44 9.62 -2.30
CA GLN A 82 2.17 10.73 -2.91
C GLN A 82 1.35 11.42 -3.99
N PHE A 83 0.73 10.64 -4.88
CA PHE A 83 -0.15 11.15 -5.92
C PHE A 83 -1.34 11.93 -5.32
N MET A 84 -2.03 11.38 -4.32
CA MET A 84 -3.16 12.03 -3.65
C MET A 84 -2.74 13.37 -3.02
N ARG A 85 -1.56 13.40 -2.37
CA ARG A 85 -0.99 14.62 -1.80
C ARG A 85 -0.64 15.66 -2.87
N ILE A 86 -0.06 15.23 -4.00
CA ILE A 86 0.26 16.09 -5.14
C ILE A 86 -1.01 16.71 -5.72
N ILE A 87 -2.08 15.94 -5.92
CA ILE A 87 -3.34 16.47 -6.42
C ILE A 87 -4.13 17.25 -5.35
N GLY A 88 -3.65 17.33 -4.11
CA GLY A 88 -4.21 18.19 -3.07
C GLY A 88 -5.41 17.60 -2.35
N VAL A 89 -5.50 16.27 -2.26
CA VAL A 89 -6.43 15.62 -1.32
C VAL A 89 -6.05 16.03 0.11
N ASP A 90 -7.08 16.25 0.94
CA ASP A 90 -6.87 16.56 2.35
C ASP A 90 -6.14 15.40 3.06
N GLU A 91 -5.09 15.70 3.81
CA GLU A 91 -4.21 14.70 4.44
C GLU A 91 -4.99 13.70 5.31
N SER A 92 -6.10 14.11 5.93
CA SER A 92 -6.93 13.21 6.76
C SER A 92 -7.71 12.16 5.97
N LYS A 93 -7.82 12.33 4.64
CA LYS A 93 -8.55 11.43 3.75
C LYS A 93 -7.66 10.50 2.95
N ILE A 94 -6.41 10.91 2.71
CA ILE A 94 -5.46 10.21 1.82
C ILE A 94 -5.41 8.71 2.14
N TYR A 95 -5.17 8.35 3.41
CA TYR A 95 -5.04 6.94 3.81
C TYR A 95 -6.27 6.10 3.40
N ASN A 96 -7.48 6.55 3.77
CA ASN A 96 -8.70 5.83 3.45
C ASN A 96 -8.99 5.76 1.94
N ASP A 97 -8.65 6.82 1.21
CA ASP A 97 -8.84 6.86 -0.24
C ASP A 97 -7.87 5.90 -0.95
N VAL A 98 -6.62 5.80 -0.50
CA VAL A 98 -5.61 4.87 -1.03
C VAL A 98 -6.01 3.42 -0.79
N GLU A 99 -6.31 3.06 0.46
CA GLU A 99 -6.80 1.71 0.84
C GLU A 99 -8.02 1.29 0.01
N GLY A 100 -8.91 2.25 -0.31
CA GLY A 100 -10.10 2.00 -1.11
C GLY A 100 -9.83 1.67 -2.59
N ILE A 101 -8.75 2.17 -3.17
CA ILE A 101 -8.50 2.08 -4.62
C ILE A 101 -7.35 1.14 -4.99
N GLU A 102 -6.41 0.89 -4.09
CA GLU A 102 -5.12 0.29 -4.46
C GLU A 102 -5.25 -1.15 -5.04
N HIS A 103 -6.25 -1.92 -4.60
CA HIS A 103 -6.55 -3.26 -5.14
C HIS A 103 -7.48 -3.25 -6.36
N HIS A 104 -8.00 -2.08 -6.74
CA HIS A 104 -8.98 -1.90 -7.81
C HIS A 104 -8.38 -1.30 -9.08
N LEU A 105 -7.12 -0.89 -9.03
CA LEU A 105 -6.38 -0.36 -10.17
C LEU A 105 -5.52 -1.45 -10.83
N SER A 106 -5.48 -1.41 -12.16
CA SER A 106 -4.51 -2.23 -12.89
C SER A 106 -3.10 -1.72 -12.64
N TRP A 107 -2.12 -2.62 -12.70
CA TRP A 107 -0.71 -2.22 -12.62
C TRP A 107 -0.30 -1.22 -13.71
N GLU A 108 -0.93 -1.28 -14.89
CA GLU A 108 -0.72 -0.28 -15.93
C GLU A 108 -1.16 1.12 -15.50
N ALA A 109 -2.30 1.25 -14.80
CA ALA A 109 -2.75 2.52 -14.27
C ALA A 109 -1.80 3.04 -13.17
N ILE A 110 -1.33 2.16 -12.28
CA ILE A 110 -0.33 2.50 -11.26
C ILE A 110 0.95 3.03 -11.92
N ASP A 111 1.43 2.38 -12.98
CA ASP A 111 2.62 2.84 -13.70
C ASP A 111 2.41 4.25 -14.31
N ARG A 112 1.24 4.52 -14.90
CA ARG A 112 0.90 5.86 -15.44
C ARG A 112 0.76 6.92 -14.35
N ILE A 113 0.31 6.55 -13.15
CA ILE A 113 0.30 7.44 -11.99
C ILE A 113 1.74 7.76 -11.57
N GLY A 114 2.63 6.76 -11.61
CA GLY A 114 4.07 6.93 -11.42
C GLY A 114 4.66 7.99 -12.35
N ASP A 115 4.39 7.87 -13.65
CA ASP A 115 4.84 8.85 -14.65
C ASP A 115 4.32 10.27 -14.34
N LEU A 116 3.08 10.38 -13.85
CA LEU A 116 2.45 11.66 -13.51
C LEU A 116 3.03 12.27 -12.22
N VAL A 117 3.32 11.45 -11.22
CA VAL A 117 4.02 11.88 -10.01
C VAL A 117 5.41 12.41 -10.37
N GLU A 118 6.19 11.65 -11.15
CA GLU A 118 7.51 12.08 -11.62
C GLU A 118 7.42 13.41 -12.41
N TYR A 119 6.42 13.53 -13.28
CA TYR A 119 6.16 14.77 -14.00
C TYR A 119 5.96 15.96 -13.07
N PHE A 120 5.23 15.83 -11.96
CA PHE A 120 5.06 16.93 -11.00
C PHE A 120 6.33 17.22 -10.19
N GLU A 121 7.11 16.19 -9.84
CA GLU A 121 8.33 16.35 -9.04
C GLU A 121 9.47 17.03 -9.80
N GLN A 122 9.55 16.82 -11.12
CA GLN A 122 10.60 17.41 -11.96
C GLN A 122 10.53 18.95 -12.03
N ASP A 123 9.37 19.56 -11.79
CA ASP A 123 9.19 21.01 -11.87
C ASP A 123 8.05 21.49 -10.96
N ALA A 124 8.42 22.14 -9.85
CA ALA A 124 7.49 22.67 -8.86
C ALA A 124 6.46 23.68 -9.44
N VAL A 125 6.75 24.33 -10.58
CA VAL A 125 5.80 25.21 -11.26
C VAL A 125 4.55 24.44 -11.70
N ARG A 126 4.68 23.15 -12.02
CA ARG A 126 3.54 22.30 -12.42
C ARG A 126 2.55 22.12 -11.26
N VAL A 127 3.07 21.91 -10.04
CA VAL A 127 2.25 21.81 -8.83
C VAL A 127 1.59 23.16 -8.52
N GLU A 128 2.33 24.25 -8.59
CA GLU A 128 1.75 25.60 -8.37
C GLU A 128 0.67 25.95 -9.39
N THR A 129 0.85 25.53 -10.65
CA THR A 129 -0.15 25.72 -11.71
C THR A 129 -1.44 24.94 -11.37
N LEU A 130 -1.31 23.68 -10.92
CA LEU A 130 -2.45 22.89 -10.47
C LEU A 130 -3.17 23.54 -9.27
N ARG A 131 -2.42 24.02 -8.28
CA ARG A 131 -2.97 24.76 -7.12
C ARG A 131 -3.70 26.04 -7.55
N GLY A 132 -3.21 26.72 -8.57
CA GLY A 132 -3.89 27.86 -9.20
C GLY A 132 -5.26 27.50 -9.76
N VAL A 133 -5.37 26.37 -10.46
CA VAL A 133 -6.65 25.86 -10.98
C VAL A 133 -7.63 25.54 -9.85
N GLN A 134 -7.15 24.94 -8.77
CA GLN A 134 -7.97 24.55 -7.61
C GLN A 134 -8.57 25.78 -6.90
N ARG A 135 -7.74 26.78 -6.58
CA ARG A 135 -8.21 28.05 -5.98
C ARG A 135 -9.28 28.73 -6.85
N ALA A 136 -9.05 28.79 -8.16
CA ALA A 136 -10.00 29.41 -9.09
C ALA A 136 -11.35 28.64 -9.19
N ASN A 137 -11.36 27.33 -8.92
CA ASN A 137 -12.59 26.53 -8.90
C ASN A 137 -13.36 26.67 -7.59
N GLU A 138 -12.65 26.79 -6.46
CA GLU A 138 -13.24 27.05 -5.14
C GLU A 138 -13.95 28.41 -5.10
N GLU A 139 -13.32 29.45 -5.67
CA GLU A 139 -13.90 30.80 -5.76
C GLU A 139 -15.17 30.85 -6.63
N LYS A 140 -15.30 30.00 -7.64
CA LYS A 140 -16.50 29.92 -8.50
C LYS A 140 -17.64 29.12 -7.87
N SER A 141 -17.33 28.32 -6.87
CA SER A 141 -18.28 27.40 -6.22
C SER A 141 -18.88 28.00 -4.94
N ASN A 142 -18.39 29.18 -4.51
CA ASN A 142 -18.94 30.04 -3.45
C ASN A 142 -19.73 31.20 -4.05
#